data_AF-A0A842YM46-F1
#
_entry.id   AF-A0A842YM46-F1
#
_cell.length_a   1.000
_cell.length_b   1.000
_cell.length_c   1.000
_cell.angle_alpha   90.00
_cell.angle_beta   90.00
_cell.angle_gamma   90.00
#
_symmetry.space_group_name_H-M   'P 1'
#
loop_
_entity.id
_entity.type
_entity.pdbx_description
1 polymer ?
#
loop_
_entity_poly.entity_id
_entity_poly.type
_entity_poly.pdbx_seq_one_letter_code
_entity_poly.pdbx_strand_id
1 'polypeptide(L)'
;MGEILEIDGVEGVILIDGSGQIIYGAGSFSREVGSMAQVMAEASGKLINRAGQGEYRSAVMEFPGGKMVLLNDSHQLLVMADRRSNLGRIILLARKTMSRLSEPGMASELASLKTAIAPDRDEATVAQPEYTAVRVRSEISEVEDSDVSETLLSDAPADSAESEAMDDEDGMVARVPEGDREPLESPGIPEVKPPLSLPELRPLDVPDDPEGQIEVALTIYEHVLLAMSIGASKIMGVAPAGGMLRKSLPYSECPETLRDVNVLGSASLNFRRLRENIEASGHSLEKIKEDFERIIASITENYGRVMGYDAFRGMIRPEFKRIHRAYSAAMDELGITGTIHPELRKIWEE
;
A
#
# COMPACT_ATOMS: atom_id res chain seq x y z
N MET A 1 -2.98 27.09 0.74
CA MET A 1 -3.93 26.72 1.81
C MET A 1 -5.38 26.84 1.33
N GLY A 2 -5.92 28.04 1.08
CA GLY A 2 -7.32 28.22 0.63
C GLY A 2 -7.77 27.33 -0.54
N GLU A 3 -6.98 27.25 -1.63
CA GLU A 3 -7.23 26.36 -2.79
C GLU A 3 -7.48 24.88 -2.43
N ILE A 4 -7.00 24.40 -1.28
CA ILE A 4 -7.20 23.01 -0.81
C ILE A 4 -8.56 22.86 -0.10
N LEU A 5 -8.99 23.88 0.66
CA LEU A 5 -10.27 23.91 1.36
C LEU A 5 -11.46 24.07 0.39
N GLU A 6 -11.21 24.58 -0.83
CA GLU A 6 -12.19 24.65 -1.91
C GLU A 6 -12.44 23.31 -2.63
N ILE A 7 -11.73 22.24 -2.26
CA ILE A 7 -11.96 20.90 -2.80
C ILE A 7 -13.16 20.28 -2.08
N ASP A 8 -14.16 19.85 -2.84
CA ASP A 8 -15.33 19.16 -2.30
C ASP A 8 -14.94 17.94 -1.45
N GLY A 9 -15.53 17.85 -0.25
CA GLY A 9 -15.23 16.87 0.78
C GLY A 9 -13.92 17.06 1.55
N VAL A 10 -13.17 18.17 1.42
CA VAL A 10 -12.07 18.48 2.35
C VAL A 10 -12.63 19.07 3.65
N GLU A 11 -12.26 18.47 4.78
CA GLU A 11 -12.78 18.77 6.12
C GLU A 11 -11.81 19.62 6.95
N GLY A 12 -10.51 19.57 6.63
CA GLY A 12 -9.50 20.41 7.28
C GLY A 12 -8.12 20.35 6.66
N VAL A 13 -7.32 21.38 6.91
CA VAL A 13 -5.92 21.52 6.47
C VAL A 13 -5.10 22.09 7.61
N ILE A 14 -3.98 21.46 7.95
CA ILE A 14 -3.09 21.84 9.05
C ILE A 14 -1.65 21.93 8.54
N LEU A 15 -0.93 23.00 8.88
CA LEU A 15 0.51 23.14 8.66
C LEU A 15 1.24 23.12 9.99
N ILE A 16 2.29 22.32 10.08
CA ILE A 16 3.02 21.98 11.30
C ILE A 16 4.52 22.19 11.03
N ASP A 17 5.27 22.73 11.99
CA ASP A 17 6.74 22.82 11.90
C ASP A 17 7.45 21.52 12.31
N GLY A 18 8.77 21.48 12.15
CA GLY A 18 9.60 20.34 12.55
C GLY A 18 9.68 20.07 14.07
N SER A 19 8.98 20.85 14.91
CA SER A 19 8.81 20.59 16.35
C SER A 19 7.45 19.95 16.69
N GLY A 20 6.56 19.79 15.71
CA GLY A 20 5.18 19.36 15.92
C GLY A 20 4.21 20.49 16.28
N GLN A 21 4.64 21.75 16.27
CA GLN A 21 3.77 22.90 16.54
C GLN A 21 2.93 23.24 15.30
N ILE A 22 1.61 23.37 15.48
CA ILE A 22 0.69 23.85 14.45
C ILE A 22 0.94 25.34 14.19
N ILE A 23 1.37 25.69 12.97
CA ILE A 23 1.59 27.07 12.49
C ILE A 23 0.31 27.65 11.91
N TYR A 24 -0.50 26.80 11.27
CA TYR A 24 -1.78 27.16 10.67
C TYR A 24 -2.71 25.96 10.75
N GLY A 25 -4.00 26.20 10.97
CA GLY A 25 -5.00 25.17 10.80
C GLY A 25 -6.37 25.75 10.45
N ALA A 26 -7.08 25.06 9.57
CA ALA A 26 -8.45 25.36 9.19
C ALA A 26 -9.27 24.06 9.15
N GLY A 27 -10.54 24.12 9.56
CA GLY A 27 -11.36 22.93 9.83
C GLY A 27 -11.33 22.52 11.30
N SER A 28 -11.90 21.36 11.62
CA SER A 28 -12.05 20.86 12.99
C SER A 28 -10.99 19.81 13.33
N PHE A 29 -10.08 20.11 14.25
CA PHE A 29 -9.01 19.20 14.68
C PHE A 29 -8.66 19.38 16.17
N SER A 30 -8.16 18.31 16.81
CA SER A 30 -7.56 18.41 18.15
C SER A 30 -6.20 19.12 18.08
N ARG A 31 -5.83 19.85 19.14
CA ARG A 31 -4.49 20.44 19.29
C ARG A 31 -3.37 19.38 19.26
N GLU A 32 -3.68 18.15 19.65
CA GLU A 32 -2.75 17.02 19.69
C GLU A 32 -2.36 16.47 18.31
N VAL A 33 -3.15 16.80 17.27
CA VAL A 33 -2.92 16.30 15.88
C VAL A 33 -1.54 16.72 15.36
N GLY A 34 -1.01 17.87 15.77
CA GLY A 34 0.35 18.32 15.44
C GLY A 34 1.42 17.35 15.96
N SER A 35 1.37 17.04 17.25
CA SER A 35 2.27 16.09 17.91
C SER A 35 2.12 14.67 17.36
N MET A 36 0.89 14.24 17.06
CA MET A 36 0.63 12.93 16.44
C MET A 36 1.27 12.84 15.05
N ALA A 37 1.06 13.85 14.19
CA ALA A 37 1.64 13.88 12.85
C ALA A 37 3.18 13.86 12.90
N GLN A 38 3.81 14.59 13.84
CA GLN A 38 5.26 14.57 14.05
C GLN A 38 5.75 13.17 14.44
N VAL A 39 5.12 12.51 15.42
CA VAL A 39 5.48 11.14 15.84
C VAL A 39 5.32 10.15 14.68
N MET A 40 4.26 10.28 13.88
CA MET A 40 4.04 9.46 12.70
C MET A 40 5.09 9.71 11.63
N ALA A 41 5.45 10.96 11.35
CA ALA A 41 6.49 11.33 10.39
C ALA A 41 7.87 10.83 10.81
N GLU A 42 8.21 10.91 12.10
CA GLU A 42 9.46 10.34 12.63
C GLU A 42 9.50 8.81 12.57
N ALA A 43 8.40 8.14 12.95
CA ALA A 43 8.31 6.69 12.88
C ALA A 43 8.41 6.19 11.44
N SER A 44 7.66 6.81 10.52
CA SER A 44 7.73 6.53 9.09
C SER A 44 9.11 6.86 8.51
N GLY A 45 9.73 7.97 8.88
CA GLY A 45 11.11 8.32 8.50
C GLY A 45 12.12 7.27 8.95
N LYS A 46 12.03 6.81 10.21
CA LYS A 46 12.89 5.74 10.74
C LYS A 46 12.70 4.42 9.97
N LEU A 47 11.48 4.09 9.54
CA LEU A 47 11.18 2.89 8.74
C LEU A 47 11.70 3.02 7.29
N ILE A 48 11.42 4.14 6.62
CA ILE A 48 11.87 4.44 5.25
C ILE A 48 13.39 4.48 5.15
N ASN A 49 14.07 5.12 6.12
CA ASN A 49 15.54 5.14 6.21
C ASN A 49 16.11 3.73 6.41
N ARG A 50 15.52 2.92 7.31
CA ARG A 50 15.94 1.52 7.53
C ARG A 50 15.74 0.63 6.31
N ALA A 51 14.69 0.89 5.51
CA ALA A 51 14.43 0.21 4.26
C ALA A 51 15.29 0.70 3.08
N GLY A 52 16.15 1.71 3.28
CA GLY A 52 16.97 2.31 2.22
C GLY A 52 16.16 3.04 1.14
N GLN A 53 14.91 3.44 1.44
CA GLN A 53 13.97 4.00 0.46
C GLN A 53 14.05 5.53 0.30
N GLY A 54 15.14 6.15 0.77
CA GLY A 54 15.34 7.60 0.71
C GLY A 54 14.72 8.31 1.92
N GLU A 55 14.05 9.43 1.70
CA GLU A 55 13.43 10.24 2.75
C GLU A 55 11.91 10.09 2.76
N TYR A 56 11.30 10.13 3.95
CA TYR A 56 9.84 10.14 4.09
C TYR A 56 9.27 11.49 3.60
N ARG A 57 8.57 11.46 2.45
CA ARG A 57 8.00 12.65 1.80
C ARG A 57 6.49 12.79 1.91
N SER A 58 5.76 11.68 2.03
CA SER A 58 4.30 11.72 2.20
C SER A 58 3.72 10.37 2.63
N ALA A 59 2.59 10.41 3.32
CA ALA A 59 1.69 9.27 3.53
C ALA A 59 0.27 9.62 3.09
N VAL A 60 -0.48 8.59 2.67
CA VAL A 60 -1.93 8.63 2.55
C VAL A 60 -2.48 7.55 3.48
N MET A 61 -3.46 7.91 4.29
CA MET A 61 -4.13 7.00 5.23
C MET A 61 -5.62 7.02 4.93
N GLU A 62 -6.19 5.84 4.69
CA GLU A 62 -7.62 5.67 4.49
C GLU A 62 -8.24 5.05 5.74
N PHE A 63 -9.36 5.62 6.17
CA PHE A 63 -10.10 5.20 7.36
C PHE A 63 -11.55 4.84 6.97
N PRO A 64 -12.27 4.14 7.85
CA PRO A 64 -13.71 4.34 7.93
C PRO A 64 -14.01 5.83 8.14
N GLY A 65 -15.08 6.37 7.55
CA GLY A 65 -15.38 7.81 7.63
C GLY A 65 -14.64 8.69 6.61
N GLY A 66 -13.31 8.64 6.56
CA GLY A 66 -12.52 9.59 5.75
C GLY A 66 -11.13 9.13 5.32
N LYS A 67 -10.30 10.08 4.89
CA LYS A 67 -8.90 9.89 4.51
C LYS A 67 -8.05 11.10 4.91
N MET A 68 -6.77 10.84 5.16
CA MET A 68 -5.79 11.83 5.59
C MET A 68 -4.56 11.76 4.70
N VAL A 69 -4.12 12.92 4.21
CA VAL A 69 -2.91 13.07 3.41
C VAL A 69 -1.91 13.86 4.24
N LEU A 70 -0.72 13.30 4.45
CA LEU A 70 0.41 13.93 5.13
C LEU A 70 1.53 14.13 4.12
N LEU A 71 2.04 15.35 3.98
CA LEU A 71 3.25 15.67 3.21
C LEU A 71 4.32 16.15 4.18
N ASN A 72 5.54 15.66 4.03
CA ASN A 72 6.67 15.93 4.90
C ASN A 72 7.85 16.47 4.06
N ASP A 73 8.22 17.72 4.32
CA ASP A 73 9.31 18.46 3.67
C ASP A 73 9.94 19.35 4.78
N SER A 74 10.38 20.57 4.48
CA SER A 74 10.72 21.60 5.48
C SER A 74 9.64 21.86 6.54
N HIS A 75 8.39 21.55 6.21
CA HIS A 75 7.20 21.62 7.06
C HIS A 75 6.34 20.37 6.82
N GLN A 76 5.41 20.09 7.74
CA GLN A 76 4.41 19.04 7.58
C GLN A 76 3.05 19.63 7.23
N LEU A 77 2.47 19.19 6.12
CA LEU A 77 1.12 19.56 5.69
C LEU A 77 0.19 18.35 5.83
N LEU A 78 -0.84 18.49 6.65
CA LEU A 78 -1.90 17.52 6.84
C LEU A 78 -3.17 18.01 6.16
N VAL A 79 -3.85 17.13 5.42
CA VAL A 79 -5.18 17.38 4.84
C VAL A 79 -6.10 16.25 5.26
N MET A 80 -7.21 16.59 5.91
CA MET A 80 -8.28 15.68 6.29
C MET A 80 -9.44 15.87 5.33
N ALA A 81 -10.01 14.77 4.83
CA ALA A 81 -11.08 14.80 3.86
C ALA A 81 -11.99 13.58 3.98
N ASP A 82 -13.25 13.72 3.58
CA ASP A 82 -14.23 12.64 3.57
C ASP A 82 -13.83 11.54 2.57
N ARG A 83 -14.58 10.43 2.55
CA ARG A 83 -14.34 9.33 1.58
C ARG A 83 -14.51 9.73 0.11
N ARG A 84 -15.36 10.71 -0.22
CA ARG A 84 -15.78 11.05 -1.60
C ARG A 84 -14.83 12.01 -2.31
N SER A 85 -14.12 12.84 -1.56
CA SER A 85 -13.19 13.86 -2.05
C SER A 85 -12.11 13.29 -2.97
N ASN A 86 -11.68 14.08 -3.96
CA ASN A 86 -10.73 13.61 -4.97
C ASN A 86 -9.29 13.62 -4.44
N LEU A 87 -8.77 12.45 -4.08
CA LEU A 87 -7.41 12.26 -3.54
C LEU A 87 -6.32 12.81 -4.46
N GLY A 88 -6.43 12.58 -5.78
CA GLY A 88 -5.44 13.07 -6.75
C GLY A 88 -5.37 14.60 -6.78
N ARG A 89 -6.53 15.27 -6.76
CA ARG A 89 -6.63 16.74 -6.69
C ARG A 89 -6.11 17.28 -5.36
N ILE A 90 -6.38 16.60 -4.24
CA ILE A 90 -5.82 16.93 -2.92
C ILE A 90 -4.28 16.86 -2.95
N ILE A 91 -3.70 15.73 -3.37
CA ILE A 91 -2.24 15.56 -3.43
C ILE A 91 -1.58 16.59 -4.35
N LEU A 92 -2.18 16.87 -5.52
CA LEU A 92 -1.65 17.85 -6.46
C LEU A 92 -1.61 19.27 -5.86
N LEU A 93 -2.72 19.73 -5.26
CA LEU A 93 -2.79 21.07 -4.67
C LEU A 93 -1.99 21.18 -3.37
N ALA A 94 -1.89 20.10 -2.59
CA ALA A 94 -1.03 20.02 -1.42
C ALA A 94 0.46 20.11 -1.80
N ARG A 95 0.92 19.37 -2.82
CA ARG A 95 2.31 19.48 -3.34
C ARG A 95 2.59 20.87 -3.89
N LYS A 96 1.70 21.43 -4.72
CA LYS A 96 1.80 22.82 -5.23
C LYS A 96 1.91 23.84 -4.09
N THR A 97 1.16 23.65 -3.01
CA THR A 97 1.21 24.52 -1.82
C THR A 97 2.54 24.37 -1.09
N MET A 98 3.01 23.14 -0.85
CA MET A 98 4.31 22.88 -0.21
C MET A 98 5.49 23.44 -1.00
N SER A 99 5.53 23.27 -2.31
CA SER A 99 6.59 23.83 -3.15
C SER A 99 6.66 25.36 -3.06
N ARG A 100 5.53 26.05 -2.96
CA ARG A 100 5.48 27.50 -2.73
C ARG A 100 6.01 27.89 -1.35
N LEU A 101 5.67 27.12 -0.30
CA LEU A 101 6.14 27.39 1.07
C LEU A 101 7.68 27.27 1.22
N SER A 102 8.34 26.51 0.35
CA SER A 102 9.80 26.39 0.29
C SER A 102 10.49 27.54 -0.47
N GLU A 103 9.76 28.53 -1.01
CA GLU A 103 10.36 29.69 -1.69
C GLU A 103 10.89 30.75 -0.71
N PRO A 104 12.08 31.35 -0.93
CA PRO A 104 12.72 32.27 0.02
C PRO A 104 11.94 33.53 0.41
N GLY A 105 10.86 33.87 -0.30
CA GLY A 105 9.99 35.02 0.02
C GLY A 105 8.91 34.73 1.07
N MET A 106 8.59 33.47 1.36
CA MET A 106 7.39 33.09 2.12
C MET A 106 7.54 33.14 3.64
N ALA A 107 8.74 33.42 4.16
CA ALA A 107 8.95 33.59 5.61
C ALA A 107 8.05 34.70 6.21
N SER A 108 7.72 35.73 5.42
CA SER A 108 6.80 36.80 5.84
C SER A 108 5.33 36.36 5.84
N GLU A 109 4.90 35.49 4.90
CA GLU A 109 3.54 34.93 4.92
C GLU A 109 3.36 33.95 6.08
N LEU A 110 4.34 33.05 6.32
CA LEU A 110 4.33 32.13 7.46
C LEU A 110 4.29 32.87 8.81
N ALA A 111 5.00 34.00 8.92
CA ALA A 111 4.91 34.86 10.11
C ALA A 111 3.51 35.47 10.31
N SER A 112 2.79 35.79 9.23
CA SER A 112 1.40 36.30 9.31
C SER A 112 0.35 35.19 9.54
N LEU A 113 0.63 33.96 9.12
CA LEU A 113 -0.26 32.81 9.31
C LEU A 113 -0.32 32.35 10.78
N LYS A 114 0.76 32.58 11.56
CA LYS A 114 0.79 32.32 13.02
C LYS A 114 -0.30 33.04 13.81
N THR A 115 -0.94 34.06 13.24
CA THR A 115 -2.00 34.85 13.90
C THR A 115 -3.40 34.24 13.71
N ALA A 116 -3.57 33.23 12.85
CA ALA A 116 -4.86 32.60 12.55
C ALA A 116 -5.10 31.31 13.36
N ILE A 117 -5.10 31.42 14.70
CA ILE A 117 -5.58 30.35 15.58
C ILE A 117 -6.98 30.72 16.07
N ALA A 118 -7.99 29.95 15.65
CA ALA A 118 -9.32 29.96 16.24
C ALA A 118 -9.50 28.66 17.07
N PRO A 119 -9.37 28.72 18.41
CA PRO A 119 -9.71 27.60 19.27
C PRO A 119 -11.19 27.70 19.69
N ASP A 120 -11.91 26.58 19.70
CA ASP A 120 -12.30 25.93 20.96
C ASP A 120 -13.21 24.72 20.79
N ARG A 121 -12.85 23.65 21.50
CA ARG A 121 -13.75 22.87 22.35
C ARG A 121 -12.91 22.04 23.31
N ASP A 122 -12.46 22.68 24.38
CA ASP A 122 -12.36 21.97 25.66
C ASP A 122 -13.78 21.71 26.19
N GLU A 123 -13.92 20.71 27.06
CA GLU A 123 -15.19 20.17 27.59
C GLU A 123 -16.10 19.41 26.59
N ALA A 124 -15.72 18.17 26.31
CA ALA A 124 -16.68 17.06 26.27
C ALA A 124 -16.20 15.96 27.22
N THR A 125 -17.11 15.50 28.08
CA THR A 125 -16.85 14.59 29.21
C THR A 125 -16.09 13.32 28.79
N VAL A 126 -15.06 12.94 29.55
CA VAL A 126 -14.40 11.63 29.42
C VAL A 126 -15.39 10.52 29.82
N ALA A 127 -16.10 9.97 28.83
CA ALA A 127 -16.64 8.63 28.93
C ALA A 127 -15.47 7.65 28.70
N GLN A 128 -15.13 6.86 29.73
CA GLN A 128 -14.14 5.80 29.59
C GLN A 128 -14.61 4.80 28.53
N PRO A 129 -13.75 4.36 27.60
CA PRO A 129 -14.09 3.23 26.74
C PRO A 129 -14.15 1.97 27.60
N GLU A 130 -15.34 1.38 27.75
CA GLU A 130 -15.47 0.03 28.30
C GLU A 130 -14.74 -0.95 27.37
N TYR A 131 -13.69 -1.57 27.89
CA TYR A 131 -13.03 -2.70 27.23
C TYR A 131 -13.97 -3.91 27.23
N THR A 132 -14.88 -3.99 26.26
CA THR A 132 -15.67 -5.20 26.02
C THR A 132 -14.76 -6.27 25.41
N ALA A 133 -14.19 -7.10 26.28
CA ALA A 133 -13.45 -8.29 25.87
C ALA A 133 -14.39 -9.20 25.06
N VAL A 134 -14.14 -9.32 23.75
CA VAL A 134 -14.87 -10.25 22.87
C VAL A 134 -14.49 -11.69 23.25
N ARG A 135 -15.24 -12.24 24.20
CA ARG A 135 -15.22 -13.66 24.51
C ARG A 135 -15.88 -14.40 23.35
N VAL A 136 -15.07 -15.08 22.54
CA VAL A 136 -15.60 -16.04 21.56
C VAL A 136 -16.26 -17.18 22.34
N ARG A 137 -17.59 -17.26 22.26
CA ARG A 137 -18.34 -18.48 22.51
C ARG A 137 -18.99 -18.89 21.20
N SER A 138 -18.63 -20.08 20.73
CA SER A 138 -19.37 -20.75 19.66
C SER A 138 -20.71 -21.20 20.23
N GLU A 139 -21.79 -20.76 19.59
CA GLU A 139 -23.11 -21.37 19.74
C GLU A 139 -23.46 -22.01 18.40
N ILE A 140 -23.44 -23.34 18.36
CA ILE A 140 -24.15 -24.13 17.35
C ILE A 140 -25.37 -24.69 18.07
N SER A 141 -26.54 -24.50 17.47
CA SER A 141 -27.84 -24.69 18.08
C SER A 141 -28.11 -26.14 18.50
N GLU A 142 -28.66 -26.31 19.70
CA GLU A 142 -29.40 -27.52 20.07
C GLU A 142 -30.70 -27.61 19.25
N VAL A 143 -31.06 -28.84 18.86
CA VAL A 143 -32.41 -29.22 18.45
C VAL A 143 -32.69 -30.56 19.15
N GLU A 144 -33.86 -30.68 19.76
CA GLU A 144 -34.38 -31.89 20.42
C GLU A 144 -34.41 -33.07 19.40
N ASP A 145 -34.28 -34.35 19.76
CA ASP A 145 -35.13 -35.06 20.72
C ASP A 145 -34.64 -36.52 20.97
N SER A 146 -35.13 -37.15 22.04
CA SER A 146 -35.28 -38.62 22.24
C SER A 146 -34.07 -39.59 22.31
N ASP A 147 -33.85 -40.09 23.55
CA ASP A 147 -34.00 -41.51 23.96
C ASP A 147 -32.83 -42.56 23.92
N VAL A 148 -32.89 -43.45 24.93
CA VAL A 148 -32.26 -44.79 25.11
C VAL A 148 -30.72 -45.00 25.29
N SER A 149 -30.33 -45.20 26.56
CA SER A 149 -29.47 -46.29 27.09
C SER A 149 -27.92 -46.29 27.13
N GLU A 150 -27.49 -46.85 28.28
CA GLU A 150 -26.43 -47.84 28.51
C GLU A 150 -24.92 -47.47 28.50
N THR A 151 -24.38 -47.39 29.73
CA THR A 151 -23.16 -48.12 30.19
C THR A 151 -21.78 -47.72 29.64
N LEU A 152 -20.63 -47.92 30.32
CA LEU A 152 -20.26 -48.44 31.65
C LEU A 152 -18.79 -48.02 31.95
N LEU A 153 -18.42 -47.92 33.24
CA LEU A 153 -17.03 -48.01 33.78
C LEU A 153 -16.04 -46.87 33.41
N SER A 154 -15.03 -46.52 34.22
CA SER A 154 -14.47 -47.17 35.41
C SER A 154 -13.90 -46.15 36.43
N ASP A 155 -13.85 -46.59 37.70
CA ASP A 155 -13.12 -46.08 38.87
C ASP A 155 -11.76 -45.38 38.58
N ALA A 156 -11.35 -44.28 39.24
CA ALA A 156 -11.04 -44.04 40.68
C ALA A 156 -9.82 -44.87 41.20
N PRO A 157 -9.16 -44.56 42.35
CA PRO A 157 -9.19 -43.38 43.25
C PRO A 157 -7.82 -42.62 43.26
N ALA A 158 -7.62 -41.39 43.77
CA ALA A 158 -7.71 -40.87 45.14
C ALA A 158 -6.78 -41.56 46.17
N ASP A 159 -5.77 -40.83 46.68
CA ASP A 159 -5.15 -41.12 47.98
C ASP A 159 -4.72 -39.82 48.71
N SER A 160 -5.20 -39.71 49.96
CA SER A 160 -4.73 -39.01 51.19
C SER A 160 -3.94 -37.68 51.15
N ALA A 161 -4.28 -36.62 51.91
CA ALA A 161 -4.33 -36.44 53.39
C ALA A 161 -2.92 -36.54 54.05
N GLU A 162 -2.40 -35.69 54.95
CA GLU A 162 -2.83 -34.55 55.82
C GLU A 162 -1.54 -33.75 56.24
N SER A 163 -1.48 -32.54 56.86
CA SER A 163 -2.42 -31.51 57.35
C SER A 163 -1.67 -30.13 57.57
N GLU A 164 -2.28 -29.17 58.29
CA GLU A 164 -1.76 -28.11 59.23
C GLU A 164 -0.28 -27.60 59.20
N ALA A 165 0.10 -26.36 59.59
CA ALA A 165 -0.59 -25.08 59.86
C ALA A 165 0.44 -23.92 60.07
N MET A 166 -0.02 -22.67 59.87
CA MET A 166 0.42 -21.37 60.46
C MET A 166 1.86 -20.80 60.34
N ASP A 167 1.88 -19.57 59.82
CA ASP A 167 2.58 -18.32 60.23
C ASP A 167 4.10 -18.09 60.16
N ASP A 168 4.39 -16.87 59.66
CA ASP A 168 5.51 -15.94 59.90
C ASP A 168 6.99 -16.42 59.85
N GLU A 169 7.74 -15.96 58.84
CA GLU A 169 8.52 -14.71 58.98
C GLU A 169 9.11 -14.19 57.64
N ASP A 170 9.60 -12.95 57.68
CA ASP A 170 10.01 -12.14 56.52
C ASP A 170 11.45 -12.44 56.03
N GLY A 171 11.69 -12.21 54.73
CA GLY A 171 13.00 -11.92 54.17
C GLY A 171 14.02 -13.06 54.00
N MET A 172 13.96 -13.78 52.86
CA MET A 172 15.21 -14.20 52.21
C MET A 172 15.18 -14.29 50.68
N VAL A 173 16.30 -13.84 50.09
CA VAL A 173 16.57 -13.77 48.65
C VAL A 173 16.63 -15.18 48.03
N ALA A 174 15.62 -15.54 47.24
CA ALA A 174 15.63 -16.75 46.43
C ALA A 174 16.11 -16.46 45.00
N ARG A 175 17.20 -17.11 44.58
CA ARG A 175 17.69 -17.10 43.19
C ARG A 175 16.67 -17.75 42.27
N VAL A 176 16.25 -17.06 41.21
CA VAL A 176 15.55 -17.70 40.09
C VAL A 176 16.56 -18.58 39.34
N PRO A 177 16.25 -19.85 39.00
CA PRO A 177 17.16 -20.69 38.23
C PRO A 177 17.34 -20.15 36.82
N GLU A 178 18.54 -20.31 36.25
CA GLU A 178 18.77 -20.16 34.81
C GLU A 178 18.06 -21.32 34.08
N GLY A 179 16.80 -21.10 33.72
CA GLY A 179 16.07 -21.93 32.78
C GLY A 179 16.26 -21.39 31.37
N ASP A 180 16.69 -22.26 30.46
CA ASP A 180 16.93 -21.94 29.05
C ASP A 180 15.74 -21.20 28.42
N ARG A 181 15.96 -19.92 28.09
CA ARG A 181 15.05 -19.17 27.24
C ARG A 181 15.46 -19.40 25.79
N GLU A 182 14.74 -20.28 25.11
CA GLU A 182 14.73 -20.28 23.65
C GLU A 182 14.46 -18.84 23.16
N PRO A 183 15.19 -18.33 22.15
CA PRO A 183 14.95 -16.98 21.66
C PRO A 183 13.53 -16.89 21.10
N LEU A 184 12.67 -16.13 21.78
CA LEU A 184 11.38 -15.70 21.23
C LEU A 184 11.66 -15.05 19.87
N GLU A 185 11.23 -15.70 18.79
CA GLU A 185 11.30 -15.12 17.45
C GLU A 185 10.57 -13.78 17.48
N SER A 186 11.33 -12.70 17.32
CA SER A 186 10.76 -11.37 17.22
C SER A 186 9.86 -11.34 15.98
N PRO A 187 8.66 -10.72 16.06
CA PRO A 187 7.77 -10.66 14.90
C PRO A 187 8.52 -10.02 13.74
N GLY A 188 8.72 -10.81 12.68
CA GLY A 188 9.57 -10.45 11.56
C GLY A 188 9.18 -9.09 11.02
N ILE A 189 10.15 -8.16 11.00
CA ILE A 189 9.94 -6.82 10.44
C ILE A 189 9.41 -7.00 9.01
N PRO A 190 8.29 -6.36 8.62
CA PRO A 190 7.75 -6.49 7.28
C PRO A 190 8.85 -6.24 6.24
N GLU A 191 9.06 -7.19 5.34
CA GLU A 191 10.11 -7.12 4.32
C GLU A 191 9.77 -6.01 3.32
N VAL A 192 10.20 -4.78 3.61
CA VAL A 192 9.96 -3.61 2.77
C VAL A 192 10.84 -3.71 1.53
N LYS A 193 10.30 -4.37 0.49
CA LYS A 193 10.99 -4.52 -0.80
C LYS A 193 11.29 -3.14 -1.40
N PRO A 194 12.49 -2.94 -1.99
CA PRO A 194 12.87 -1.66 -2.57
C PRO A 194 11.88 -1.21 -3.66
N PRO A 195 11.76 0.10 -3.93
CA PRO A 195 10.90 0.58 -5.00
C PRO A 195 11.32 -0.08 -6.31
N LEU A 196 10.34 -0.66 -7.01
CA LEU A 196 10.58 -1.28 -8.31
C LEU A 196 11.25 -0.26 -9.24
N SER A 197 12.32 -0.69 -9.88
CA SER A 197 13.00 0.02 -10.96
C SER A 197 13.01 -0.87 -12.19
N LEU A 198 12.92 -0.26 -13.38
CA LEU A 198 13.20 -1.01 -14.61
C LEU A 198 14.70 -1.36 -14.60
N PRO A 199 15.07 -2.61 -14.95
CA PRO A 199 16.45 -3.00 -15.11
C PRO A 199 17.14 -2.21 -16.22
N GLU A 200 18.43 -2.45 -16.43
CA GLU A 200 19.15 -1.90 -17.58
C GLU A 200 18.59 -2.51 -18.87
N LEU A 201 17.82 -1.70 -19.60
CA LEU A 201 17.28 -2.11 -20.90
C LEU A 201 18.35 -1.93 -21.98
N ARG A 202 18.68 -3.00 -22.67
CA ARG A 202 19.54 -3.04 -23.86
C ARG A 202 18.68 -3.38 -25.07
N PRO A 203 19.08 -3.04 -26.31
CA PRO A 203 18.41 -3.56 -27.50
C PRO A 203 18.25 -5.09 -27.43
N LEU A 204 17.10 -5.58 -27.87
CA LEU A 204 16.83 -7.00 -28.05
C LEU A 204 16.88 -7.31 -29.54
N ASP A 205 17.65 -8.33 -29.90
CA ASP A 205 17.59 -8.94 -31.22
C ASP A 205 16.49 -10.01 -31.21
N VAL A 206 15.71 -10.13 -32.29
CA VAL A 206 14.67 -11.15 -32.43
C VAL A 206 15.25 -12.38 -33.13
N PRO A 207 15.22 -13.57 -32.52
CA PRO A 207 15.66 -14.80 -33.19
C PRO A 207 14.70 -15.25 -34.30
N ASP A 208 15.22 -16.00 -35.28
CA ASP A 208 14.39 -16.65 -36.31
C ASP A 208 13.56 -17.82 -35.76
N ASP A 209 13.93 -18.37 -34.59
CA ASP A 209 13.28 -19.54 -34.01
C ASP A 209 12.07 -19.17 -33.11
N PRO A 210 10.98 -19.97 -33.09
CA PRO A 210 9.76 -19.61 -32.36
C PRO A 210 9.94 -19.51 -30.83
N GLU A 211 10.85 -20.27 -30.23
CA GLU A 211 11.07 -20.26 -28.78
C GLU A 211 11.77 -18.97 -28.36
N GLY A 212 12.81 -18.55 -29.10
CA GLY A 212 13.48 -17.27 -28.95
C GLY A 212 12.56 -16.06 -29.16
N GLN A 213 11.66 -16.12 -30.16
CA GLN A 213 10.65 -15.08 -30.37
C GLN A 213 9.68 -14.94 -29.18
N ILE A 214 9.24 -16.06 -28.62
CA ILE A 214 8.40 -16.09 -27.41
C ILE A 214 9.16 -15.49 -26.22
N GLU A 215 10.41 -15.89 -25.98
CA GLU A 215 11.22 -15.38 -24.86
C GLU A 215 11.47 -13.87 -24.93
N VAL A 216 11.74 -13.35 -26.13
CA VAL A 216 11.86 -11.89 -26.37
C VAL A 216 10.52 -11.18 -26.14
N ALA A 217 9.40 -11.75 -26.63
CA ALA A 217 8.07 -11.19 -26.42
C ALA A 217 7.69 -11.14 -24.93
N LEU A 218 7.93 -12.22 -24.18
CA LEU A 218 7.69 -12.28 -22.74
C LEU A 218 8.54 -11.27 -21.98
N THR A 219 9.82 -11.11 -22.36
CA THR A 219 10.71 -10.09 -21.78
C THR A 219 10.21 -8.67 -22.03
N ILE A 220 9.65 -8.38 -23.22
CA ILE A 220 9.04 -7.08 -23.52
C ILE A 220 7.79 -6.86 -22.65
N TYR A 221 6.88 -7.83 -22.60
CA TYR A 221 5.64 -7.72 -21.80
C TYR A 221 5.91 -7.63 -20.29
N GLU A 222 6.93 -8.33 -19.78
CA GLU A 222 7.39 -8.22 -18.40
C GLU A 222 7.76 -6.77 -18.06
N HIS A 223 8.59 -6.14 -18.91
CA HIS A 223 8.99 -4.76 -18.71
C HIS A 223 7.84 -3.77 -18.87
N VAL A 224 6.91 -3.99 -19.80
CA VAL A 224 5.70 -3.14 -19.96
C VAL A 224 4.84 -3.18 -18.69
N LEU A 225 4.53 -4.37 -18.17
CA LEU A 225 3.71 -4.52 -16.95
C LEU A 225 4.45 -4.04 -15.70
N LEU A 226 5.77 -4.23 -15.65
CA LEU A 226 6.63 -3.68 -14.61
C LEU A 226 6.64 -2.14 -14.66
N ALA A 227 6.72 -1.52 -15.83
CA ALA A 227 6.63 -0.06 -16.00
C ALA A 227 5.29 0.51 -15.50
N MET A 228 4.17 -0.15 -15.79
CA MET A 228 2.85 0.21 -15.26
C MET A 228 2.84 0.14 -13.72
N SER A 229 3.40 -0.94 -13.17
CA SER A 229 3.52 -1.17 -11.71
C SER A 229 4.41 -0.13 -11.01
N ILE A 230 5.52 0.26 -11.65
CA ILE A 230 6.47 1.27 -11.18
C ILE A 230 5.82 2.65 -11.14
N GLY A 231 5.24 3.10 -12.25
CA GLY A 231 4.58 4.40 -12.31
C GLY A 231 3.46 4.48 -11.27
N ALA A 232 2.61 3.45 -11.20
CA ALA A 232 1.55 3.34 -10.21
C ALA A 232 2.08 3.54 -8.79
N SER A 233 3.05 2.71 -8.39
CA SER A 233 3.63 2.71 -7.05
C SER A 233 4.29 4.04 -6.68
N LYS A 234 4.91 4.74 -7.64
CA LYS A 234 5.55 6.05 -7.43
C LYS A 234 4.57 7.18 -7.14
N ILE A 235 3.33 7.10 -7.65
CA ILE A 235 2.35 8.18 -7.53
C ILE A 235 1.35 7.94 -6.40
N MET A 236 0.80 6.72 -6.28
CA MET A 236 -0.21 6.40 -5.25
C MET A 236 0.34 5.62 -4.06
N GLY A 237 1.56 5.09 -4.15
CA GLY A 237 2.12 4.17 -3.16
C GLY A 237 1.85 2.69 -3.51
N VAL A 238 2.68 1.81 -2.97
CA VAL A 238 2.71 0.37 -3.34
C VAL A 238 1.40 -0.34 -3.00
N ALA A 239 0.90 -0.23 -1.76
CA ALA A 239 -0.31 -0.94 -1.33
C ALA A 239 -1.56 -0.62 -2.18
N PRO A 240 -1.95 0.66 -2.41
CA PRO A 240 -3.07 0.97 -3.31
C PRO A 240 -2.79 0.61 -4.76
N ALA A 241 -1.57 0.78 -5.28
CA ALA A 241 -1.21 0.33 -6.63
C ALA A 241 -1.44 -1.18 -6.81
N GLY A 242 -0.99 -2.01 -5.85
CA GLY A 242 -1.20 -3.45 -5.88
C GLY A 242 -2.67 -3.84 -5.71
N GLY A 243 -3.43 -3.07 -4.93
CA GLY A 243 -4.87 -3.21 -4.79
C GLY A 243 -5.64 -2.92 -6.09
N MET A 244 -5.25 -1.88 -6.84
CA MET A 244 -5.83 -1.59 -8.15
C MET A 244 -5.43 -2.64 -9.18
N LEU A 245 -4.14 -2.96 -9.28
CA LEU A 245 -3.63 -3.97 -10.21
C LEU A 245 -4.37 -5.31 -10.05
N ARG A 246 -4.56 -5.80 -8.82
CA ARG A 246 -5.29 -7.04 -8.54
C ARG A 246 -6.75 -7.01 -9.03
N LYS A 247 -7.41 -5.85 -8.97
CA LYS A 247 -8.78 -5.65 -9.46
C LYS A 247 -8.87 -5.50 -10.98
N SER A 248 -7.75 -5.23 -11.66
CA SER A 248 -7.70 -5.03 -13.11
C SER A 248 -7.35 -6.29 -13.91
N LEU A 249 -7.09 -7.44 -13.27
CA LEU A 249 -6.65 -8.63 -13.96
C LEU A 249 -7.84 -9.43 -14.54
N PRO A 250 -7.86 -9.71 -15.86
CA PRO A 250 -8.98 -10.39 -16.50
C PRO A 250 -8.88 -11.93 -16.33
N TYR A 251 -8.92 -12.39 -15.07
CA TYR A 251 -8.76 -13.81 -14.71
C TYR A 251 -9.72 -14.77 -15.44
N SER A 252 -10.92 -14.29 -15.81
CA SER A 252 -11.91 -15.06 -16.57
C SER A 252 -11.61 -15.18 -18.07
N GLU A 253 -10.84 -14.24 -18.64
CA GLU A 253 -10.55 -14.17 -20.08
C GLU A 253 -9.19 -14.76 -20.43
N CYS A 254 -8.25 -14.76 -19.48
CA CYS A 254 -6.91 -15.34 -19.59
C CYS A 254 -6.64 -16.38 -18.47
N PRO A 255 -7.50 -17.41 -18.28
CA PRO A 255 -7.47 -18.29 -17.10
C PRO A 255 -6.28 -19.25 -17.04
N GLU A 256 -5.60 -19.49 -18.16
CA GLU A 256 -4.37 -20.30 -18.20
C GLU A 256 -3.16 -19.44 -17.83
N THR A 257 -2.96 -18.35 -18.58
CA THR A 257 -1.89 -17.37 -18.37
C THR A 257 -1.88 -16.79 -16.96
N LEU A 258 -3.05 -16.45 -16.40
CA LEU A 258 -3.18 -15.86 -15.06
C LEU A 258 -3.37 -16.88 -13.91
N ARG A 259 -3.22 -18.19 -14.17
CA ARG A 259 -3.39 -19.24 -13.15
C ARG A 259 -2.41 -19.07 -11.99
N ASP A 260 -2.92 -18.93 -10.78
CA ASP A 260 -2.15 -18.65 -9.55
C ASP A 260 -1.28 -17.36 -9.62
N VAL A 261 -1.49 -16.49 -10.62
CA VAL A 261 -0.72 -15.25 -10.78
C VAL A 261 -1.23 -14.22 -9.78
N ASN A 262 -0.44 -14.06 -8.72
CA ASN A 262 -0.69 -13.12 -7.65
C ASN A 262 0.02 -11.78 -7.89
N VAL A 263 -0.59 -10.70 -7.40
CA VAL A 263 0.09 -9.40 -7.23
C VAL A 263 0.97 -9.47 -5.98
N LEU A 264 2.27 -9.27 -6.17
CA LEU A 264 3.30 -9.29 -5.14
C LEU A 264 3.18 -8.07 -4.20
N GLY A 265 3.82 -8.16 -3.03
CA GLY A 265 3.90 -7.03 -2.08
C GLY A 265 4.58 -5.78 -2.64
N SER A 266 5.30 -5.89 -3.76
CA SER A 266 5.89 -4.80 -4.54
C SER A 266 4.91 -4.12 -5.51
N ALA A 267 3.63 -4.52 -5.55
CA ALA A 267 2.62 -4.08 -6.51
C ALA A 267 2.93 -4.39 -7.98
N SER A 268 3.77 -5.39 -8.25
CA SER A 268 3.97 -6.01 -9.55
C SER A 268 3.26 -7.37 -9.62
N LEU A 269 3.00 -7.85 -10.84
CA LEU A 269 2.58 -9.23 -11.06
C LEU A 269 3.74 -10.20 -10.76
N ASN A 270 3.41 -11.41 -10.30
CA ASN A 270 4.35 -12.52 -10.29
C ASN A 270 4.60 -13.00 -11.73
N PHE A 271 5.42 -12.26 -12.48
CA PHE A 271 5.68 -12.55 -13.89
C PHE A 271 6.37 -13.90 -14.09
N ARG A 272 7.20 -14.34 -13.13
CA ARG A 272 7.74 -15.70 -13.13
C ARG A 272 6.63 -16.76 -13.22
N ARG A 273 5.58 -16.67 -12.40
CA ARG A 273 4.47 -17.62 -12.45
C ARG A 273 3.69 -17.54 -13.77
N LEU A 274 3.51 -16.32 -14.29
CA LEU A 274 2.87 -16.10 -15.59
C LEU A 274 3.68 -16.76 -16.72
N ARG A 275 5.01 -16.60 -16.72
CA ARG A 275 5.95 -17.24 -17.64
C ARG A 275 5.89 -18.78 -17.54
N GLU A 276 5.98 -19.33 -16.32
CA GLU A 276 5.82 -20.77 -16.06
C GLU A 276 4.48 -21.32 -16.61
N ASN A 277 3.38 -20.54 -16.52
CA ASN A 277 2.09 -20.96 -17.08
C ASN A 277 2.08 -21.00 -18.61
N ILE A 278 2.71 -20.01 -19.27
CA ILE A 278 2.81 -19.93 -20.74
C ILE A 278 3.68 -21.05 -21.30
N GLU A 279 4.83 -21.32 -20.65
CA GLU A 279 5.71 -22.45 -20.98
C GLU A 279 4.95 -23.78 -20.84
N ALA A 280 4.22 -23.97 -19.74
CA ALA A 280 3.46 -25.20 -19.48
C ALA A 280 2.22 -25.38 -20.38
N SER A 281 1.65 -24.30 -20.91
CA SER A 281 0.48 -24.35 -21.80
C SER A 281 0.86 -24.56 -23.27
N GLY A 282 2.11 -24.31 -23.66
CA GLY A 282 2.56 -24.39 -25.04
C GLY A 282 1.86 -23.37 -25.96
N HIS A 283 1.49 -22.21 -25.43
CA HIS A 283 0.82 -21.15 -26.22
C HIS A 283 1.71 -20.67 -27.37
N SER A 284 1.08 -20.42 -28.53
CA SER A 284 1.75 -19.76 -29.65
C SER A 284 2.00 -18.27 -29.36
N LEU A 285 2.96 -17.67 -30.05
CA LEU A 285 3.25 -16.23 -29.95
C LEU A 285 2.00 -15.35 -30.14
N GLU A 286 1.10 -15.71 -31.07
CA GLU A 286 -0.16 -14.97 -31.26
C GLU A 286 -1.14 -15.14 -30.08
N LYS A 287 -1.25 -16.34 -29.49
CA LYS A 287 -2.08 -16.56 -28.30
C LYS A 287 -1.57 -15.77 -27.09
N ILE A 288 -0.24 -15.67 -26.95
CA ILE A 288 0.46 -14.86 -25.94
C ILE A 288 0.15 -13.38 -26.17
N LYS A 289 0.29 -12.90 -27.42
CA LYS A 289 -0.04 -11.52 -27.82
C LYS A 289 -1.48 -11.14 -27.49
N GLU A 290 -2.45 -11.99 -27.80
CA GLU A 290 -3.87 -11.79 -27.45
C GLU A 290 -4.11 -11.67 -25.93
N ASP A 291 -3.48 -12.55 -25.12
CA ASP A 291 -3.66 -12.52 -23.67
C ASP A 291 -3.02 -11.27 -23.04
N PHE A 292 -1.82 -10.89 -23.49
CA PHE A 292 -1.20 -9.66 -23.02
C PHE A 292 -1.91 -8.40 -23.49
N GLU A 293 -2.49 -8.37 -24.70
CA GLU A 293 -3.37 -7.28 -25.14
C GLU A 293 -4.54 -7.10 -24.15
N ARG A 294 -5.24 -8.18 -23.79
CA ARG A 294 -6.35 -8.13 -22.82
C ARG A 294 -5.90 -7.70 -21.42
N ILE A 295 -4.79 -8.24 -20.93
CA ILE A 295 -4.23 -7.88 -19.61
C ILE A 295 -3.88 -6.38 -19.59
N ILE A 296 -3.15 -5.90 -20.60
CA ILE A 296 -2.68 -4.50 -20.69
C ILE A 296 -3.85 -3.55 -20.91
N ALA A 297 -4.84 -3.91 -21.74
CA ALA A 297 -6.07 -3.16 -21.93
C ALA A 297 -6.86 -3.06 -20.62
N SER A 298 -7.13 -4.17 -19.94
CA SER A 298 -7.91 -4.18 -18.68
C SER A 298 -7.25 -3.37 -17.57
N ILE A 299 -5.91 -3.43 -17.45
CA ILE A 299 -5.15 -2.56 -16.54
C ILE A 299 -5.25 -1.09 -16.98
N THR A 300 -5.04 -0.78 -18.27
CA THR A 300 -5.09 0.60 -18.77
C THR A 300 -6.46 1.24 -18.61
N GLU A 301 -7.52 0.49 -18.90
CA GLU A 301 -8.91 0.95 -18.78
C GLU A 301 -9.32 1.16 -17.32
N ASN A 302 -8.98 0.22 -16.42
CA ASN A 302 -9.33 0.41 -15.02
C ASN A 302 -8.55 1.58 -14.39
N TYR A 303 -7.26 1.73 -14.70
CA TYR A 303 -6.47 2.88 -14.23
C TYR A 303 -6.96 4.20 -14.84
N GLY A 304 -7.13 4.25 -16.17
CA GLY A 304 -7.62 5.41 -16.90
C GLY A 304 -9.00 5.88 -16.44
N ARG A 305 -9.91 4.96 -16.14
CA ARG A 305 -11.22 5.26 -15.54
C ARG A 305 -11.13 5.78 -14.11
N VAL A 306 -10.23 5.26 -13.28
CA VAL A 306 -10.10 5.64 -11.86
C VAL A 306 -9.35 6.97 -11.68
N MET A 307 -8.32 7.25 -12.47
CA MET A 307 -7.45 8.42 -12.28
C MET A 307 -7.43 9.42 -13.46
N GLY A 308 -8.08 9.10 -14.57
CA GLY A 308 -7.98 9.83 -15.83
C GLY A 308 -6.81 9.35 -16.69
N TYR A 309 -7.05 9.12 -17.99
CA TYR A 309 -6.04 8.62 -18.92
C TYR A 309 -4.80 9.52 -18.99
N ASP A 310 -4.94 10.85 -18.99
CA ASP A 310 -3.78 11.76 -19.03
C ASP A 310 -2.87 11.64 -17.80
N ALA A 311 -3.47 11.47 -16.62
CA ALA A 311 -2.72 11.25 -15.38
C ALA A 311 -2.05 9.86 -15.40
N PHE A 312 -2.74 8.83 -15.89
CA PHE A 312 -2.16 7.51 -16.07
C PHE A 312 -0.98 7.51 -17.06
N ARG A 313 -1.15 8.12 -18.24
CA ARG A 313 -0.09 8.29 -19.25
C ARG A 313 1.09 9.07 -18.69
N GLY A 314 0.84 10.19 -18.00
CA GLY A 314 1.88 11.01 -17.38
C GLY A 314 2.71 10.27 -16.32
N MET A 315 2.06 9.39 -15.57
CA MET A 315 2.67 8.59 -14.49
C MET A 315 3.66 7.52 -14.98
N ILE A 316 3.38 6.85 -16.09
CA ILE A 316 4.19 5.74 -16.64
C ILE A 316 5.14 6.18 -17.77
N ARG A 317 5.01 7.44 -18.25
CA ARG A 317 5.75 8.02 -19.37
C ARG A 317 7.28 7.82 -19.31
N PRO A 318 7.98 8.05 -18.18
CA PRO A 318 9.44 7.90 -18.13
C PRO A 318 9.89 6.47 -18.41
N GLU A 319 9.20 5.49 -17.81
CA GLU A 319 9.44 4.07 -17.98
C GLU A 319 9.08 3.59 -19.40
N PHE A 320 7.90 3.97 -19.91
CA PHE A 320 7.46 3.59 -21.26
C PHE A 320 8.35 4.15 -22.36
N LYS A 321 8.86 5.39 -22.22
CA LYS A 321 9.82 5.96 -23.18
C LYS A 321 11.19 5.25 -23.13
N ARG A 322 11.63 4.76 -21.96
CA ARG A 322 12.84 3.92 -21.86
C ARG A 322 12.67 2.58 -22.57
N ILE A 323 11.52 1.92 -22.39
CA ILE A 323 11.18 0.65 -23.04
C ILE A 323 11.16 0.82 -24.56
N HIS A 324 10.40 1.80 -25.07
CA HIS A 324 10.31 2.04 -26.52
C HIS A 324 11.67 2.37 -27.14
N ARG A 325 12.50 3.20 -26.50
CA ARG A 325 13.87 3.50 -26.98
C ARG A 325 14.76 2.24 -27.05
N ALA A 326 14.57 1.26 -26.17
CA ALA A 326 15.36 0.04 -26.16
C ALA A 326 14.81 -1.03 -27.12
N TYR A 327 13.50 -1.19 -27.20
CA TYR A 327 12.88 -2.38 -27.80
C TYR A 327 12.07 -2.11 -29.07
N SER A 328 11.90 -0.87 -29.54
CA SER A 328 11.02 -0.55 -30.68
C SER A 328 11.22 -1.46 -31.90
N ALA A 329 12.46 -1.72 -32.31
CA ALA A 329 12.75 -2.63 -33.43
C ALA A 329 12.17 -4.05 -33.22
N ALA A 330 12.45 -4.67 -32.07
CA ALA A 330 11.92 -5.99 -31.72
C ALA A 330 10.40 -5.99 -31.51
N MET A 331 9.84 -4.89 -31.00
CA MET A 331 8.39 -4.73 -30.80
C MET A 331 7.63 -4.61 -32.13
N ASP A 332 8.22 -3.96 -33.13
CA ASP A 332 7.66 -3.84 -34.48
C ASP A 332 7.79 -5.17 -35.24
N GLU A 333 8.95 -5.84 -35.13
CA GLU A 333 9.22 -7.14 -35.78
C GLU A 333 8.30 -8.26 -35.24
N LEU A 334 8.08 -8.34 -33.93
CA LEU A 334 7.15 -9.29 -33.30
C LEU A 334 5.67 -8.86 -33.39
N GLY A 335 5.39 -7.65 -33.91
CA GLY A 335 4.05 -7.06 -33.98
C GLY A 335 3.44 -6.70 -32.62
N ILE A 336 4.26 -6.64 -31.57
CA ILE A 336 3.86 -6.30 -30.20
C ILE A 336 3.39 -4.84 -30.11
N THR A 337 3.97 -3.92 -30.89
CA THR A 337 3.53 -2.51 -30.97
C THR A 337 2.02 -2.39 -31.20
N GLY A 338 1.42 -3.30 -31.99
CA GLY A 338 -0.03 -3.34 -32.25
C GLY A 338 -0.88 -3.75 -31.05
N THR A 339 -0.39 -4.70 -30.24
CA THR A 339 -1.07 -5.26 -29.05
C THR A 339 -1.14 -4.30 -27.87
N ILE A 340 -0.35 -3.23 -27.92
CA ILE A 340 -0.24 -2.26 -26.82
C ILE A 340 -1.38 -1.25 -26.94
N HIS A 341 -2.08 -1.05 -25.81
CA HIS A 341 -3.31 -0.26 -25.75
C HIS A 341 -3.13 1.14 -26.38
N PRO A 342 -4.08 1.68 -27.16
CA PRO A 342 -3.91 2.94 -27.89
C PRO A 342 -3.49 4.13 -27.01
N GLU A 343 -4.02 4.24 -25.79
CA GLU A 343 -3.63 5.27 -24.84
C GLU A 343 -2.15 5.18 -24.41
N LEU A 344 -1.57 3.97 -24.40
CA LEU A 344 -0.15 3.76 -24.11
C LEU A 344 0.71 4.10 -25.33
N ARG A 345 0.27 3.77 -26.54
CA ARG A 345 1.00 4.09 -27.78
C ARG A 345 1.24 5.59 -27.98
N LYS A 346 0.27 6.44 -27.61
CA LYS A 346 0.44 7.91 -27.61
C LYS A 346 1.69 8.39 -26.85
N ILE A 347 2.17 7.64 -25.85
CA ILE A 347 3.37 7.97 -25.07
C ILE A 347 4.66 7.87 -25.91
N TRP A 348 4.64 7.09 -26.99
CA TRP A 348 5.75 6.88 -27.91
C TRP A 348 5.73 7.82 -29.12
N GLU A 349 4.54 8.33 -29.45
CA GLU A 349 4.30 9.32 -30.51
C GLU A 349 4.59 10.77 -30.05
N GLU A 350 4.51 11.03 -28.73
CA GLU A 350 4.87 12.29 -28.03
C GLU A 350 6.33 12.34 -27.57
#